data_AF-A0A8T6H297-F1
#
_entry.id   AF-A0A8T6H297-F1
#
_cell.length_a   1.000
_cell.length_b   1.000
_cell.length_c   1.000
_cell.angle_alpha   90.00
_cell.angle_beta   90.00
_cell.angle_gamma   90.00
#
_symmetry.space_group_name_H-M   'P 1'
#
loop_
_entity.id
_entity.type
_entity.pdbx_description
1 polymer ?
#
loop_
_entity_poly.entity_id
_entity_poly.type
_entity_poly.pdbx_seq_one_letter_code
_entity_poly.pdbx_strand_id
1 'polypeptide(L)'
;MKKAQRVRALSALLSRLESRDFDRREHALFELAVMLRRANQRAADDDPLSAAELPRELSRIRLTLDEQRIVADRLLQLAVSRRDSRASAVWAMSESAANAGWESILRLLDECGEQLTGEAAFQACRALRLWLASGELSGEMIRRAMALGSLTSLLGIWSQAGDARLKRAAQDVLDSLHSATPLG
;
A
#
# COMPACT_ATOMS: atom_id res chain seq x y z
N MET A 1 -25.35 10.25 3.85
CA MET A 1 -25.47 8.84 4.33
C MET A 1 -25.36 8.85 5.84
N LYS A 2 -26.19 8.10 6.57
CA LYS A 2 -26.13 8.06 8.05
C LYS A 2 -24.82 7.38 8.50
N LYS A 3 -24.14 7.92 9.52
CA LYS A 3 -22.85 7.40 10.06
C LYS A 3 -22.86 5.87 10.28
N ALA A 4 -23.96 5.35 10.84
CA ALA A 4 -24.14 3.91 11.06
C ALA A 4 -24.15 3.08 9.76
N GLN A 5 -24.69 3.61 8.67
CA GLN A 5 -24.71 2.91 7.38
C GLN A 5 -23.31 2.85 6.75
N ARG A 6 -22.54 3.94 6.86
CA ARG A 6 -21.13 3.99 6.43
C ARG A 6 -20.30 2.93 7.13
N VAL A 7 -20.39 2.88 8.46
CA VAL A 7 -19.64 1.93 9.28
C VAL A 7 -20.00 0.50 8.89
N ARG A 8 -21.29 0.18 8.75
CA ARG A 8 -21.73 -1.15 8.32
C ARG A 8 -21.19 -1.55 6.95
N ALA A 9 -21.26 -0.66 5.96
CA ALA A 9 -20.77 -0.95 4.61
C ALA A 9 -19.25 -1.20 4.59
N LEU A 10 -18.47 -0.36 5.29
CA LEU A 10 -17.02 -0.56 5.40
C LEU A 10 -16.68 -1.84 6.17
N SER A 11 -17.34 -2.11 7.29
CA SER A 11 -17.15 -3.36 8.05
C SER A 11 -17.51 -4.60 7.23
N ALA A 12 -18.57 -4.55 6.42
CA ALA A 12 -18.95 -5.64 5.52
C ALA A 12 -17.96 -5.83 4.36
N LEU A 13 -17.30 -4.76 3.91
CA LEU A 13 -16.20 -4.88 2.94
C LEU A 13 -14.96 -5.51 3.60
N LEU A 14 -14.59 -5.05 4.79
CA LEU A 14 -13.45 -5.62 5.53
C LEU A 14 -13.65 -7.09 5.88
N SER A 15 -14.87 -7.52 6.24
CA SER A 15 -15.13 -8.95 6.49
C SER A 15 -15.02 -9.82 5.23
N ARG A 16 -15.20 -9.24 4.02
CA ARG A 16 -14.97 -9.96 2.77
C ARG A 16 -13.49 -10.26 2.52
N LEU A 17 -12.57 -9.46 3.09
CA LEU A 17 -11.14 -9.78 3.05
C LEU A 17 -10.79 -11.08 3.79
N GLU A 18 -11.60 -11.45 4.77
CA GLU A 18 -11.40 -12.68 5.56
C GLU A 18 -11.94 -13.93 4.84
N SER A 19 -12.55 -13.75 3.65
CA SER A 19 -13.13 -14.86 2.90
C SER A 19 -12.06 -15.88 2.50
N ARG A 20 -12.40 -17.16 2.59
CA ARG A 20 -11.59 -18.27 2.05
C ARG A 20 -11.68 -18.35 0.54
N ASP A 21 -12.74 -17.80 -0.04
CA ASP A 21 -12.92 -17.68 -1.49
C ASP A 21 -11.96 -16.61 -2.01
N PHE A 22 -11.07 -17.02 -2.92
CA PHE A 22 -10.05 -16.16 -3.50
C PHE A 22 -10.67 -15.01 -4.29
N ASP A 23 -11.61 -15.29 -5.20
CA ASP A 23 -12.23 -14.28 -6.06
C ASP A 23 -12.98 -13.24 -5.24
N ARG A 24 -13.73 -13.70 -4.21
CA ARG A 24 -14.45 -12.79 -3.31
C ARG A 24 -13.51 -11.87 -2.54
N ARG A 25 -12.34 -12.38 -2.14
CA ARG A 25 -11.32 -11.64 -1.40
C ARG A 25 -10.58 -10.65 -2.29
N GLU A 26 -10.15 -11.07 -3.48
CA GLU A 26 -9.49 -10.21 -4.46
C GLU A 26 -10.43 -9.09 -4.95
N HIS A 27 -11.72 -9.40 -5.14
CA HIS A 27 -12.71 -8.38 -5.46
C HIS A 27 -12.84 -7.34 -4.34
N ALA A 28 -12.84 -7.76 -3.07
CA ALA A 28 -12.85 -6.84 -1.94
C ALA A 28 -11.56 -6.00 -1.84
N LEU A 29 -10.40 -6.58 -2.17
CA LEU A 29 -9.13 -5.84 -2.27
C LEU A 29 -9.20 -4.76 -3.36
N PHE A 30 -9.75 -5.09 -4.52
CA PHE A 30 -9.97 -4.14 -5.60
C PHE A 30 -10.89 -2.99 -5.18
N GLU A 31 -12.04 -3.29 -4.55
CA GLU A 31 -12.96 -2.26 -4.06
C GLU A 31 -12.28 -1.33 -3.03
N LEU A 32 -11.48 -1.89 -2.11
CA LEU A 32 -10.72 -1.09 -1.14
C LEU A 32 -9.64 -0.23 -1.80
N ALA A 33 -8.92 -0.76 -2.79
CA ALA A 33 -7.93 -0.01 -3.54
C ALA A 33 -8.56 1.22 -4.22
N VAL A 34 -9.73 1.06 -4.85
CA VAL A 34 -10.47 2.17 -5.47
C VAL A 34 -10.94 3.17 -4.40
N MET A 35 -11.41 2.70 -3.24
CA MET A 35 -11.81 3.59 -2.14
C MET A 35 -10.64 4.38 -1.55
N LEU A 36 -9.49 3.74 -1.35
CA LEU A 36 -8.26 4.37 -0.88
C LEU A 36 -7.77 5.41 -1.89
N ARG A 37 -7.71 5.04 -3.18
CA ARG A 37 -7.34 5.94 -4.27
C ARG A 37 -8.25 7.17 -4.34
N ARG A 38 -9.57 7.02 -4.23
CA ARG A 38 -10.52 8.15 -4.22
C ARG A 38 -10.40 9.05 -2.99
N ALA A 39 -9.92 8.50 -1.87
CA ALA A 39 -9.64 9.27 -0.67
C ALA A 39 -8.29 9.99 -0.75
N ASN A 40 -7.36 9.44 -1.54
CA ASN A 40 -6.05 9.99 -1.82
C ASN A 40 -6.12 10.98 -2.98
N GLN A 41 -6.04 12.28 -2.70
CA GLN A 41 -6.19 13.37 -3.68
C GLN A 41 -5.14 13.36 -4.82
N ARG A 42 -4.17 12.44 -4.78
CA ARG A 42 -3.20 12.19 -5.85
C ARG A 42 -3.76 11.54 -7.10
N ALA A 43 -4.94 10.91 -7.03
CA ALA A 43 -5.54 10.35 -8.23
C ALA A 43 -6.04 11.51 -9.11
N ALA A 44 -5.35 11.76 -10.22
CA ALA A 44 -5.83 12.70 -11.23
C ALA A 44 -7.26 12.31 -11.63
N ASP A 45 -8.10 13.32 -11.92
CA ASP A 45 -9.50 13.10 -12.31
C ASP A 45 -9.64 12.20 -13.57
N ASP A 46 -8.56 12.02 -14.34
CA ASP A 46 -8.47 11.17 -15.54
C ASP A 46 -7.93 9.74 -15.30
N ASP A 47 -7.78 9.28 -14.06
CA ASP A 47 -7.33 7.90 -13.78
C ASP A 47 -8.45 6.87 -14.01
N PRO A 48 -8.26 5.84 -14.89
CA PRO A 48 -9.23 4.77 -15.09
C PRO A 48 -9.66 4.05 -13.81
N LEU A 49 -8.79 3.93 -12.80
CA LEU A 49 -9.12 3.35 -11.51
C LEU A 49 -10.03 4.27 -10.67
N SER A 50 -9.92 5.59 -10.82
CA SER A 50 -10.85 6.53 -10.20
C SER A 50 -12.25 6.41 -10.79
N ALA A 51 -12.34 6.06 -12.09
CA ALA A 51 -13.59 5.80 -12.79
C ALA A 51 -14.18 4.40 -12.52
N ALA A 52 -13.44 3.49 -11.88
CA ALA A 52 -13.92 2.14 -11.61
C ALA A 52 -15.24 2.13 -10.81
N GLU A 53 -16.19 1.30 -11.24
CA GLU A 53 -17.50 1.22 -10.61
C GLU A 53 -17.41 0.52 -9.25
N LEU A 54 -17.76 1.27 -8.19
CA LEU A 54 -18.01 0.70 -6.87
C LEU A 54 -19.51 0.47 -6.70
N PRO A 55 -19.92 -0.54 -5.93
CA PRO A 55 -21.30 -0.67 -5.49
C PRO A 55 -21.81 0.65 -4.90
N ARG A 56 -23.08 0.97 -5.16
CA ARG A 56 -23.72 2.25 -4.80
C ARG A 56 -23.52 2.66 -3.33
N GLU A 57 -23.40 1.67 -2.45
CA GLU A 57 -23.19 1.88 -1.01
C GLU A 57 -21.77 2.35 -0.69
N LEU A 58 -20.77 1.86 -1.42
CA LEU A 58 -19.35 2.18 -1.25
C LEU A 58 -18.96 3.44 -2.01
N SER A 59 -19.57 3.70 -3.17
CA SER A 59 -19.23 4.86 -4.02
C SER A 59 -19.40 6.21 -3.34
N ARG A 60 -20.24 6.28 -2.30
CA ARG A 60 -20.50 7.49 -1.50
C ARG A 60 -19.61 7.63 -0.26
N ILE A 61 -18.74 6.65 -0.01
CA ILE A 61 -17.82 6.66 1.13
C ILE A 61 -16.50 7.30 0.70
N ARG A 62 -16.13 8.39 1.36
CA ARG A 62 -14.77 8.92 1.31
C ARG A 62 -14.09 8.66 2.64
N LEU A 63 -12.99 7.90 2.62
CA LEU A 63 -12.26 7.50 3.82
C LEU A 63 -11.51 8.70 4.42
N THR A 64 -11.57 8.84 5.75
CA THR A 64 -10.70 9.77 6.48
C THR A 64 -9.30 9.20 6.56
N LEU A 65 -8.31 10.01 6.97
CA LEU A 65 -6.95 9.53 7.14
C LEU A 65 -6.85 8.37 8.16
N ASP A 66 -7.57 8.46 9.28
CA ASP A 66 -7.57 7.41 10.30
C ASP A 66 -8.23 6.12 9.81
N GLU A 67 -9.29 6.22 9.01
CA GLU A 67 -9.87 5.04 8.37
C GLU A 67 -8.93 4.43 7.32
N GLN A 68 -8.17 5.24 6.58
CA GLN A 68 -7.14 4.74 5.66
C GLN A 68 -6.06 3.98 6.43
N ARG A 69 -5.63 4.45 7.60
CA ARG A 69 -4.68 3.73 8.48
C ARG A 69 -5.23 2.39 8.93
N ILE A 70 -6.48 2.36 9.41
CA ILE A 70 -7.15 1.11 9.81
C ILE A 70 -7.21 0.14 8.64
N VAL A 71 -7.55 0.61 7.44
CA VAL A 71 -7.56 -0.24 6.23
C VAL A 71 -6.16 -0.73 5.90
N ALA A 72 -5.14 0.13 5.93
CA ALA A 72 -3.75 -0.24 5.66
C ALA A 72 -3.25 -1.34 6.63
N ASP A 73 -3.57 -1.23 7.92
CA ASP A 73 -3.24 -2.27 8.91
C ASP A 73 -3.96 -3.59 8.65
N ARG A 74 -5.21 -3.55 8.18
CA ARG A 74 -5.93 -4.78 7.77
C ARG A 74 -5.32 -5.40 6.52
N LEU A 75 -4.90 -4.58 5.56
CA LEU A 75 -4.20 -5.04 4.36
C LEU A 75 -2.83 -5.65 4.71
N LEU A 76 -2.11 -5.08 5.68
CA LEU A 76 -0.87 -5.67 6.22
C LEU A 76 -1.14 -7.06 6.81
N GLN A 77 -2.12 -7.18 7.71
CA GLN A 77 -2.49 -8.47 8.30
C GLN A 77 -2.83 -9.52 7.24
N LEU A 78 -3.53 -9.11 6.18
CA LEU A 78 -3.84 -9.98 5.06
C LEU A 78 -2.58 -10.38 4.29
N ALA A 79 -1.73 -9.43 3.93
CA ALA A 79 -0.48 -9.67 3.20
C ALA A 79 0.46 -10.63 3.95
N VAL A 80 0.54 -10.51 5.27
CA VAL A 80 1.32 -11.42 6.13
C VAL A 80 0.71 -12.82 6.13
N SER A 81 -0.60 -12.93 6.36
CA SER A 81 -1.29 -14.22 6.54
C SER A 81 -1.66 -14.97 5.25
N ARG A 82 -1.72 -14.29 4.10
CA ARG A 82 -2.19 -14.84 2.82
C ARG A 82 -1.19 -14.57 1.70
N ARG A 83 -0.35 -15.56 1.40
CA ARG A 83 0.67 -15.49 0.34
C ARG A 83 0.07 -15.24 -1.05
N ASP A 84 -1.08 -15.85 -1.33
CA ASP A 84 -1.80 -15.78 -2.61
C ASP A 84 -2.38 -14.38 -2.90
N SER A 85 -2.79 -13.63 -1.88
CA SER A 85 -3.33 -12.27 -2.01
C SER A 85 -2.31 -11.17 -1.73
N ARG A 86 -1.05 -11.52 -1.47
CA ARG A 86 -0.06 -10.58 -0.95
C ARG A 86 0.24 -9.42 -1.89
N ALA A 87 0.45 -9.71 -3.18
CA ALA A 87 0.73 -8.67 -4.17
C ALA A 87 -0.44 -7.68 -4.30
N SER A 88 -1.66 -8.19 -4.37
CA SER A 88 -2.89 -7.39 -4.43
C SER A 88 -3.11 -6.55 -3.17
N ALA A 89 -2.80 -7.10 -1.99
CA ALA A 89 -2.90 -6.37 -0.72
C ALA A 89 -1.87 -5.23 -0.64
N VAL A 90 -0.63 -5.46 -1.08
CA VAL A 90 0.41 -4.42 -1.18
C VAL A 90 0.00 -3.34 -2.18
N TRP A 91 -0.50 -3.75 -3.35
CA TRP A 91 -1.01 -2.81 -4.34
C TRP A 91 -2.15 -1.97 -3.77
N ALA A 92 -3.17 -2.58 -3.15
CA ALA A 92 -4.27 -1.85 -2.55
C ALA A 92 -3.80 -0.88 -1.47
N MET A 93 -2.83 -1.27 -0.64
CA MET A 93 -2.25 -0.40 0.38
C MET A 93 -1.53 0.81 -0.24
N SER A 94 -0.85 0.61 -1.38
CA SER A 94 -0.16 1.69 -2.09
C SER A 94 -1.08 2.82 -2.57
N GLU A 95 -2.38 2.55 -2.63
CA GLU A 95 -3.40 3.52 -3.05
C GLU A 95 -3.78 4.51 -1.93
N SER A 96 -3.37 4.26 -0.68
CA SER A 96 -3.61 5.18 0.43
C SER A 96 -2.71 6.42 0.37
N ALA A 97 -3.06 7.44 1.16
CA ALA A 97 -2.16 8.53 1.48
C ALA A 97 -0.86 8.00 2.12
N ALA A 98 0.27 8.69 1.91
CA ALA A 98 1.57 8.21 2.38
C ALA A 98 1.62 8.08 3.90
N ASN A 99 1.10 9.08 4.60
CA ASN A 99 0.97 9.11 6.07
C ASN A 99 -0.09 8.14 6.65
N ALA A 100 -0.78 7.38 5.80
CA ALA A 100 -1.64 6.27 6.21
C ALA A 100 -1.02 4.89 5.96
N GLY A 101 -0.33 4.68 4.84
CA GLY A 101 0.16 3.36 4.42
C GLY A 101 1.64 3.09 4.65
N TRP A 102 2.45 4.14 4.84
CA TRP A 102 3.92 4.05 4.93
C TRP A 102 4.40 3.05 5.99
N GLU A 103 3.93 3.22 7.23
CA GLU A 103 4.36 2.36 8.35
C GLU A 103 3.92 0.90 8.14
N SER A 104 2.71 0.68 7.60
CA SER A 104 2.20 -0.67 7.34
C SER A 104 3.03 -1.39 6.26
N ILE A 105 3.48 -0.71 5.20
CA ILE A 105 4.42 -1.32 4.23
C ILE A 105 5.78 -1.60 4.86
N LEU A 106 6.35 -0.66 5.62
CA LEU A 106 7.65 -0.91 6.25
C LEU A 106 7.61 -2.12 7.18
N ARG A 107 6.53 -2.27 7.95
CA ARG A 107 6.30 -3.46 8.78
C ARG A 107 6.18 -4.74 7.94
N LEU A 108 5.49 -4.70 6.80
CA LEU A 108 5.44 -5.85 5.89
C LEU A 108 6.84 -6.25 5.41
N LEU A 109 7.67 -5.26 5.06
CA LEU A 109 9.03 -5.49 4.59
C LEU A 109 9.91 -6.09 5.68
N ASP A 110 9.76 -5.62 6.92
CA ASP A 110 10.49 -6.16 8.06
C ASP A 110 10.04 -7.58 8.43
N GLU A 111 8.72 -7.83 8.46
CA GLU A 111 8.15 -9.13 8.85
C GLU A 111 8.28 -10.21 7.76
N CYS A 112 8.22 -9.83 6.48
CA CYS A 112 8.04 -10.76 5.36
C CYS A 112 8.86 -10.43 4.10
N GLY A 113 9.78 -9.46 4.14
CA GLY A 113 10.48 -8.94 2.96
C GLY A 113 11.15 -10.01 2.10
N GLU A 114 11.91 -10.92 2.70
CA GLU A 114 12.59 -12.02 1.99
C GLU A 114 11.62 -13.06 1.39
N GLN A 115 10.38 -13.09 1.89
CA GLN A 115 9.34 -14.03 1.44
C GLN A 115 8.44 -13.41 0.38
N LEU A 116 8.64 -12.15 0.00
CA LEU A 116 7.83 -11.52 -1.04
C LEU A 116 8.10 -12.16 -2.40
N THR A 117 7.03 -12.39 -3.15
CA THR A 117 7.14 -12.70 -4.57
C THR A 117 7.68 -11.49 -5.32
N GLY A 118 8.26 -11.69 -6.52
CA GLY A 118 8.75 -10.59 -7.34
C GLY A 118 7.71 -9.50 -7.58
N GLU A 119 6.45 -9.88 -7.81
CA GLU A 119 5.35 -8.92 -7.98
C GLU A 119 5.01 -8.17 -6.67
N ALA A 120 4.94 -8.85 -5.52
CA ALA A 120 4.68 -8.17 -4.24
C ALA A 120 5.82 -7.21 -3.87
N ALA A 121 7.07 -7.60 -4.09
CA ALA A 121 8.25 -6.75 -3.91
C ALA A 121 8.20 -5.54 -4.85
N PHE A 122 7.86 -5.76 -6.13
CA PHE A 122 7.72 -4.68 -7.10
C PHE A 122 6.63 -3.68 -6.70
N GLN A 123 5.46 -4.15 -6.27
CA GLN A 123 4.39 -3.28 -5.78
C GLN A 123 4.81 -2.50 -4.53
N ALA A 124 5.59 -3.12 -3.63
CA ALA A 124 6.13 -2.43 -2.46
C ALA A 124 7.11 -1.31 -2.87
N CYS A 125 8.05 -1.58 -3.79
CA CYS A 125 8.95 -0.56 -4.32
C CYS A 125 8.18 0.59 -5.00
N ARG A 126 7.16 0.26 -5.80
CA ARG A 126 6.29 1.25 -6.44
C ARG A 126 5.61 2.14 -5.41
N ALA A 127 5.06 1.56 -4.34
CA ALA A 127 4.41 2.29 -3.27
C ALA A 127 5.37 3.25 -2.56
N LEU A 128 6.53 2.74 -2.13
CA LEU A 128 7.57 3.54 -1.48
C LEU A 128 8.01 4.71 -2.35
N ARG A 129 8.26 4.46 -3.64
CA ARG A 129 8.67 5.51 -4.59
C ARG A 129 7.61 6.59 -4.74
N LEU A 130 6.33 6.19 -4.86
CA LEU A 130 5.21 7.13 -4.96
C LEU A 130 5.09 8.00 -3.71
N TRP A 131 5.26 7.42 -2.52
CA TRP A 131 5.19 8.13 -1.24
C TRP A 131 6.42 8.97 -0.91
N LEU A 132 7.59 8.64 -1.43
CA LEU A 132 8.79 9.47 -1.33
C LEU A 132 8.70 10.70 -2.24
N ALA A 133 8.28 10.52 -3.50
CA ALA A 133 8.10 11.62 -4.47
C ALA A 133 6.94 12.57 -4.11
N SER A 134 6.11 12.12 -3.19
CA SER A 134 4.85 12.70 -2.77
C SER A 134 4.99 13.98 -1.93
N GLY A 135 6.09 14.11 -1.17
CA GLY A 135 6.31 15.19 -0.22
C GLY A 135 5.44 15.14 1.06
N GLU A 136 4.63 14.10 1.26
CA GLU A 136 3.79 13.95 2.47
C GLU A 136 4.53 13.33 3.66
N LEU A 137 5.66 12.68 3.41
CA LEU A 137 6.47 12.06 4.45
C LEU A 137 7.36 13.10 5.11
N SER A 138 7.39 13.12 6.44
CA SER A 138 8.36 13.94 7.17
C SER A 138 9.75 13.31 7.07
N GLY A 139 10.80 14.14 7.14
CA GLY A 139 12.18 13.64 7.18
C GLY A 139 12.43 12.68 8.34
N GLU A 140 11.69 12.80 9.45
CA GLU A 140 11.76 11.86 10.57
C GLU A 140 11.14 10.50 10.26
N MET A 141 10.07 10.44 9.47
CA MET A 141 9.53 9.15 8.98
C MET A 141 10.52 8.44 8.06
N ILE A 142 11.21 9.19 7.20
CA ILE A 142 12.21 8.66 6.26
C ILE A 142 13.44 8.16 7.02
N ARG A 143 13.99 8.96 7.95
CA ARG A 143 15.13 8.56 8.78
C ARG A 143 14.85 7.30 9.60
N ARG A 144 13.67 7.20 10.23
CA ARG A 144 13.27 6.00 10.97
C ARG A 144 13.21 4.77 10.06
N ALA A 145 12.72 4.93 8.83
CA ALA A 145 12.70 3.85 7.85
C ALA A 145 14.12 3.40 7.45
N MET A 146 15.05 4.34 7.26
CA MET A 146 16.44 4.02 6.95
C MET A 146 17.20 3.38 8.12
N ALA A 147 16.82 3.71 9.36
CA ALA A 147 17.35 3.06 10.55
C ALA A 147 16.90 1.59 10.67
N LEU A 148 15.84 1.18 9.97
CA LEU A 148 15.52 -0.23 9.77
C LEU A 148 16.53 -0.79 8.77
N GLY A 149 17.64 -1.33 9.27
CA GLY A 149 18.69 -1.94 8.44
C GLY A 149 18.17 -3.06 7.50
N SER A 150 17.00 -3.61 7.79
CA SER A 150 16.26 -4.55 6.94
C SER A 150 15.82 -3.91 5.62
N LEU A 151 15.38 -2.65 5.58
CA LEU A 151 14.86 -2.01 4.37
C LEU A 151 15.94 -1.83 3.30
N THR A 152 17.06 -1.20 3.66
CA THR A 152 18.17 -0.93 2.72
C THR A 152 18.81 -2.23 2.23
N SER A 153 18.95 -3.22 3.12
CA SER A 153 19.44 -4.55 2.76
C SER A 153 18.51 -5.26 1.77
N LEU A 154 17.19 -5.27 2.02
CA LEU A 154 16.21 -5.86 1.11
C LEU A 154 16.21 -5.20 -0.26
N LEU A 155 16.22 -3.86 -0.31
CA LEU A 155 16.28 -3.11 -1.56
C LEU A 155 17.59 -3.38 -2.32
N GLY A 156 18.71 -3.55 -1.60
CA GLY A 156 20.00 -3.93 -2.19
C GLY A 156 19.98 -5.34 -2.80
N ILE A 157 19.28 -6.29 -2.17
CA ILE A 157 19.07 -7.63 -2.75
C ILE A 157 18.19 -7.52 -4.00
N TRP A 158 17.09 -6.79 -3.93
CA TRP A 158 16.16 -6.65 -5.06
C TRP A 158 16.73 -5.86 -6.24
N SER A 159 17.65 -4.91 -6.01
CA SER A 159 18.35 -4.20 -7.08
C SER A 159 19.31 -5.10 -7.86
N GLN A 160 19.57 -6.31 -7.38
CA GLN A 160 20.33 -7.35 -8.08
C GLN A 160 19.47 -8.51 -8.57
N ALA A 161 18.13 -8.41 -8.46
CA ALA A 161 17.22 -9.42 -8.96
C ALA A 161 17.31 -9.58 -10.49
N GLY A 162 17.04 -10.79 -10.98
CA GLY A 162 16.98 -11.07 -12.42
C GLY A 162 15.79 -10.40 -13.13
N ASP A 163 14.74 -10.03 -12.39
CA ASP A 163 13.62 -9.24 -12.91
C ASP A 163 14.04 -7.77 -13.06
N ALA A 164 14.17 -7.31 -14.31
CA ALA A 164 14.57 -5.95 -14.63
C ALA A 164 13.63 -4.87 -14.06
N ARG A 165 12.33 -5.15 -13.92
CA ARG A 165 11.37 -4.17 -13.36
C ARG A 165 11.61 -4.00 -11.87
N LEU A 166 11.71 -5.10 -11.13
CA LEU A 166 11.99 -5.08 -9.69
C LEU A 166 13.35 -4.45 -9.42
N LYS A 167 14.37 -4.84 -10.18
CA LYS A 167 15.71 -4.28 -10.10
C LYS A 167 15.71 -2.75 -10.20
N ARG A 168 15.09 -2.21 -11.25
CA ARG A 168 15.00 -0.75 -11.44
C ARG A 168 14.17 -0.10 -10.33
N ALA A 169 13.02 -0.67 -9.97
CA ALA A 169 12.16 -0.11 -8.94
C ALA A 169 12.85 -0.04 -7.56
N ALA A 170 13.62 -1.07 -7.20
CA ALA A 170 14.38 -1.08 -5.95
C ALA A 170 15.51 -0.04 -5.95
N GLN A 171 16.22 0.10 -7.07
CA GLN A 171 17.26 1.14 -7.22
C GLN A 171 16.68 2.55 -7.11
N ASP A 172 15.56 2.83 -7.80
CA ASP A 172 14.88 4.14 -7.72
C ASP A 172 14.52 4.51 -6.27
N VAL A 173 14.08 3.53 -5.47
CA VAL A 173 13.75 3.76 -4.04
C VAL A 173 15.01 4.05 -3.22
N LEU A 174 16.10 3.30 -3.42
CA LEU A 174 17.37 3.57 -2.75
C LEU A 174 17.87 4.99 -3.04
N ASP A 175 17.87 5.39 -4.31
CA ASP A 175 18.30 6.72 -4.74
C ASP A 175 17.42 7.82 -4.11
N SER A 176 16.11 7.58 -4.04
CA SER A 176 15.16 8.50 -3.41
C SER A 176 15.38 8.64 -1.90
N LEU A 177 15.63 7.54 -1.19
CA LEU A 177 15.90 7.55 0.26
C LEU A 177 17.19 8.30 0.58
N HIS A 178 18.25 8.08 -0.20
CA HIS A 178 19.52 8.81 -0.04
C HIS A 178 19.36 10.30 -0.33
N SER A 179 18.58 10.67 -1.34
CA SER A 179 18.33 12.07 -1.71
C SER A 179 17.46 12.81 -0.69
N ALA A 180 16.54 12.10 -0.02
CA ALA A 180 15.63 12.68 0.97
C ALA A 180 16.26 12.90 2.36
N THR A 181 17.47 12.39 2.59
CA THR A 181 18.19 12.54 3.87
C THR A 181 19.44 13.40 3.63
N PRO A 182 19.41 14.72 3.91
CA PRO A 182 20.64 15.51 3.85
C PRO A 182 21.63 14.93 4.87
N LEU A 183 22.85 14.65 4.40
CA LEU A 183 23.98 14.26 5.24
C LEU A 183 24.17 15.37 6.29
N GLY A 184 23.76 15.09 7.52
CA GLY A 184 24.11 15.87 8.70
C GLY A 184 25.51 15.52 9.17
#